data_AF-A0A2N2V5K9-F1
#
_entry.id   AF-A0A2N2V5K9-F1
#
_cell.length_a   1.000
_cell.length_b   1.000
_cell.length_c   1.000
_cell.angle_alpha   90.00
_cell.angle_beta   90.00
_cell.angle_gamma   90.00
#
_symmetry.space_group_name_H-M   'P 1'
#
loop_
_entity.id
_entity.type
_entity.pdbx_description
1 polymer ?
#
loop_
_entity_poly.entity_id
_entity_poly.type
_entity_poly.pdbx_seq_one_letter_code
_entity_poly.pdbx_strand_id
1 'polypeptide(L)'
;MKRRHLYVLLFGVPALLASIIVSLALFAAAAGVLWLFVLGDNPWPASASDLLVTLLIFVCVTSWVSLMSIAYFFGKKQEANAVLNTKHVMASAGATALLVALVALHQWSVGNIGPKSSGLVCAEFCQGKGFAGSSMPPADGRAATCSCLDAHGQEAVKVTMEEIAVERRQ
;
A
#
# COMPACT_ATOMS: atom_id res chain seq x y z
N MET A 1 25.65 22.76 -14.70
CA MET A 1 24.76 21.61 -15.02
C MET A 1 23.64 22.10 -15.94
N LYS A 2 23.31 21.39 -17.02
CA LYS A 2 22.22 21.80 -17.94
C LYS A 2 20.84 21.62 -17.28
N ARG A 3 19.88 22.54 -17.54
CA ARG A 3 18.54 22.53 -16.88
C ARG A 3 17.80 21.22 -17.10
N ARG A 4 17.90 20.62 -18.28
CA ARG A 4 17.32 19.31 -18.58
C ARG A 4 17.68 18.22 -17.55
N HIS A 5 18.91 18.20 -17.05
CA HIS A 5 19.33 17.23 -16.02
C HIS A 5 18.89 17.65 -14.62
N LEU A 6 18.82 18.95 -14.35
CA LEU A 6 18.30 19.48 -13.08
C LEU A 6 16.81 19.16 -12.89
N TYR A 7 16.00 19.20 -13.95
CA TYR A 7 14.58 18.81 -13.86
C TYR A 7 14.40 17.31 -13.64
N VAL A 8 15.23 16.48 -14.27
CA VAL A 8 15.23 15.02 -14.01
C VAL A 8 15.56 14.75 -12.54
N LEU A 9 16.56 15.44 -11.98
CA LEU A 9 16.86 15.31 -10.55
C LEU A 9 15.72 15.82 -9.67
N LEU A 10 15.19 17.01 -9.98
CA LEU A 10 14.14 17.64 -9.20
C LEU A 10 12.89 16.78 -9.15
N PHE A 11 12.46 16.21 -10.28
CA PHE A 11 11.25 15.40 -10.35
C PHE A 11 11.50 13.89 -10.21
N GLY A 12 12.75 13.45 -9.99
CA GLY A 12 13.14 12.05 -9.87
C GLY A 12 12.36 11.29 -8.80
N VAL A 13 12.39 11.81 -7.58
CA VAL A 13 11.70 11.23 -6.41
C VAL A 13 10.18 11.21 -6.59
N PRO A 14 9.48 12.33 -6.87
CA PRO A 14 8.03 12.29 -7.01
C PRO A 14 7.58 11.43 -8.19
N ALA A 15 8.36 11.37 -9.28
CA ALA A 15 8.06 10.46 -10.38
C ALA A 15 8.17 8.98 -9.97
N LEU A 16 9.22 8.61 -9.23
CA LEU A 16 9.37 7.25 -8.73
C LEU A 16 8.21 6.86 -7.80
N LEU A 17 7.86 7.73 -6.86
CA LEU A 17 6.72 7.50 -5.96
C LEU A 17 5.41 7.36 -6.73
N ALA A 18 5.14 8.24 -7.69
CA ALA A 18 3.95 8.16 -8.53
C ALA A 18 3.90 6.86 -9.34
N SER A 19 5.03 6.44 -9.92
CA SER A 19 5.14 5.19 -10.67
C SER A 19 4.88 3.96 -9.81
N ILE A 20 5.39 3.92 -8.58
CA ILE A 20 5.11 2.85 -7.62
C ILE A 20 3.60 2.80 -7.32
N ILE A 21 2.99 3.95 -6.98
CA ILE A 21 1.55 4.02 -6.67
C ILE A 21 0.69 3.54 -7.85
N VAL A 22 0.98 4.02 -9.07
CA VAL A 22 0.26 3.61 -10.28
C VAL A 22 0.42 2.11 -10.54
N SER A 23 1.64 1.59 -10.38
CA SER A 23 1.90 0.16 -10.58
C SER A 23 1.16 -0.71 -9.57
N LEU A 24 1.12 -0.31 -8.28
CA LEU A 24 0.38 -1.02 -7.24
C LEU A 24 -1.12 -0.99 -7.47
N ALA A 25 -1.67 0.16 -7.90
CA ALA A 25 -3.09 0.28 -8.22
C ALA A 25 -3.49 -0.64 -9.39
N LEU A 26 -2.69 -0.67 -10.45
CA LEU A 26 -2.93 -1.54 -11.60
C LEU A 26 -2.75 -3.03 -11.26
N PHE A 27 -1.74 -3.35 -10.45
CA PHE A 27 -1.55 -4.70 -9.93
C PHE A 27 -2.75 -5.15 -9.09
N ALA A 28 -3.23 -4.32 -8.15
CA ALA A 28 -4.38 -4.63 -7.31
C ALA A 28 -5.64 -4.83 -8.15
N ALA A 29 -5.85 -3.99 -9.18
CA ALA A 29 -6.95 -4.16 -10.13
C ALA A 29 -6.84 -5.47 -10.93
N ALA A 30 -5.65 -5.79 -11.46
CA ALA A 30 -5.42 -7.02 -12.21
C ALA A 30 -5.59 -8.28 -11.33
N ALA A 31 -5.07 -8.25 -10.11
CA ALA A 31 -5.25 -9.31 -9.13
C ALA A 31 -6.74 -9.46 -8.76
N GLY A 32 -7.45 -8.36 -8.54
CA GLY A 32 -8.89 -8.38 -8.28
C GLY A 32 -9.69 -8.96 -9.45
N VAL A 33 -9.33 -8.64 -10.70
CA VAL A 33 -9.96 -9.23 -11.89
C VAL A 33 -9.68 -10.73 -11.99
N LEU A 34 -8.43 -11.16 -11.80
CA LEU A 34 -8.08 -12.59 -11.78
C LEU A 34 -8.85 -13.33 -10.69
N TRP A 35 -8.97 -12.75 -9.50
CA TRP A 35 -9.72 -13.34 -8.40
C TRP A 35 -11.21 -13.44 -8.73
N LEU A 36 -11.86 -12.34 -9.14
CA LEU A 36 -13.32 -12.30 -9.36
C LEU A 36 -13.79 -13.14 -10.56
N PHE A 37 -13.00 -13.18 -11.64
CA PHE A 37 -13.50 -13.68 -12.94
C PHE A 37 -12.78 -14.93 -13.45
N VAL A 38 -11.63 -15.29 -12.90
CA VAL A 38 -10.80 -16.38 -13.46
C VAL A 38 -10.55 -17.49 -12.46
N LEU A 39 -10.02 -17.15 -11.27
CA LEU A 39 -9.46 -18.13 -10.33
C LEU A 39 -10.36 -18.34 -9.10
N GLY A 40 -11.04 -17.30 -8.61
CA GLY A 40 -11.79 -17.36 -7.36
C GLY A 40 -10.91 -17.74 -6.17
N ASP A 41 -11.45 -18.56 -5.28
CA ASP A 41 -10.77 -19.08 -4.09
C ASP A 41 -9.91 -20.32 -4.36
N ASN A 42 -9.78 -20.75 -5.62
CA ASN A 42 -8.89 -21.86 -5.96
C ASN A 42 -7.42 -21.45 -5.81
N PRO A 43 -6.51 -22.40 -5.54
CA PRO A 43 -5.07 -22.12 -5.53
C PRO A 43 -4.62 -21.52 -6.86
N TRP A 44 -3.90 -20.41 -6.79
CA TRP A 44 -3.43 -19.72 -7.99
C TRP A 44 -2.28 -20.50 -8.63
N PRO A 45 -2.26 -20.67 -9.97
CA PRO A 45 -1.12 -21.26 -10.64
C PRO A 45 0.09 -20.33 -10.50
N ALA A 46 1.29 -20.90 -10.39
CA ALA A 46 2.54 -20.13 -10.24
C ALA A 46 2.72 -19.08 -11.36
N SER A 47 2.29 -19.39 -12.58
CA SER A 47 2.33 -18.47 -13.72
C SER A 47 1.51 -17.20 -13.51
N ALA A 48 0.41 -17.23 -12.76
CA ALA A 48 -0.38 -16.04 -12.46
C ALA A 48 0.38 -15.08 -11.53
N SER A 49 1.06 -15.62 -10.52
CA SER A 49 1.92 -14.85 -9.63
C SER A 49 3.08 -14.21 -10.39
N ASP A 50 3.78 -15.00 -11.22
CA ASP A 50 4.90 -14.53 -12.04
C ASP A 50 4.46 -13.43 -13.02
N LEU A 51 3.32 -13.61 -13.68
CA LEU A 51 2.76 -12.64 -14.61
C LEU A 51 2.44 -11.32 -13.91
N LEU A 52 1.81 -11.37 -12.74
CA LEU A 52 1.44 -10.18 -11.98
C LEU A 52 2.67 -9.41 -11.50
N VAL A 53 3.69 -10.09 -10.98
CA VAL A 53 4.95 -9.44 -10.56
C VAL A 53 5.66 -8.83 -11.76
N THR A 54 5.71 -9.54 -12.90
CA THR A 54 6.30 -9.03 -14.14
C THR A 54 5.57 -7.78 -14.62
N LEU A 55 4.23 -7.79 -14.60
CA LEU A 55 3.40 -6.65 -14.97
C LEU A 55 3.65 -5.45 -14.04
N LEU A 56 3.73 -5.69 -12.72
CA LEU A 56 4.02 -4.65 -11.73
C LEU A 56 5.34 -3.93 -12.03
N ILE A 57 6.42 -4.70 -12.21
CA ILE A 57 7.76 -4.16 -12.50
C ILE A 57 7.74 -3.42 -13.84
N PHE A 58 7.15 -4.02 -14.87
CA PHE A 58 7.07 -3.42 -16.20
C PHE A 58 6.34 -2.08 -16.18
N VAL A 59 5.17 -2.01 -15.55
CA VAL A 59 4.38 -0.76 -15.42
C VAL A 59 5.14 0.28 -14.59
N CYS A 60 5.80 -0.14 -13.50
CA CYS A 60 6.59 0.78 -12.67
C CYS A 60 7.75 1.40 -13.47
N VAL A 61 8.54 0.58 -14.17
CA VAL A 61 9.69 1.06 -14.94
C VAL A 61 9.26 1.92 -16.11
N THR A 62 8.27 1.48 -16.89
CA THR A 62 7.79 2.22 -18.07
C THR A 62 7.18 3.56 -17.70
N SER A 63 6.36 3.62 -16.65
CA SER A 63 5.81 4.89 -16.16
C SER A 63 6.91 5.81 -15.62
N TRP A 64 7.90 5.28 -14.90
CA TRP A 64 8.97 6.08 -14.32
C TRP A 64 9.85 6.70 -15.40
N VAL A 65 10.28 5.90 -16.38
CA VAL A 65 11.05 6.36 -17.55
C VAL A 65 10.26 7.40 -18.35
N SER A 66 8.94 7.22 -18.50
CA SER A 66 8.08 8.18 -19.20
C SER A 66 8.02 9.52 -18.47
N LEU A 67 7.83 9.51 -17.15
CA LEU A 67 7.83 10.73 -16.33
C LEU A 67 9.20 11.44 -16.33
N MET A 68 10.30 10.68 -16.26
CA MET A 68 11.66 11.23 -16.40
C MET A 68 11.89 11.86 -17.77
N SER A 69 11.40 11.23 -18.84
CA SER A 69 11.48 11.77 -20.19
C SER A 69 10.71 13.08 -20.30
N ILE A 70 9.49 13.15 -19.76
CA ILE A 70 8.69 14.39 -19.69
C ILE A 70 9.45 15.49 -18.93
N ALA A 71 10.00 15.18 -17.76
CA ALA A 71 10.78 16.12 -16.97
C ALA A 71 12.02 16.64 -17.73
N TYR A 72 12.72 15.75 -18.46
CA TYR A 72 13.86 16.11 -19.29
C TYR A 72 13.47 17.08 -20.41
N PHE A 73 12.40 16.78 -21.16
CA PHE A 73 11.92 17.65 -22.24
C PHE A 73 11.43 18.99 -21.72
N PHE A 74 10.75 19.00 -20.58
CA PHE A 74 10.31 20.23 -19.92
C PHE A 74 11.51 21.07 -19.46
N GLY A 75 12.52 20.44 -18.86
CA GLY A 75 13.77 21.11 -18.49
C GLY A 75 14.55 21.65 -19.68
N LYS A 76 14.54 20.96 -20.83
CA LYS A 76 15.14 21.45 -22.08
C LYS A 76 14.46 22.72 -22.59
N LYS A 77 13.12 22.80 -22.52
CA LYS A 77 12.36 24.01 -22.89
C LYS A 77 12.69 25.21 -22.01
N GLN A 78 13.16 24.96 -20.78
CA GLN A 78 13.50 25.98 -19.80
C GLN A 78 14.96 26.45 -19.88
N GLU A 79 15.76 25.92 -20.82
CA GLU A 79 17.15 26.37 -21.03
C GLU A 79 17.25 27.80 -21.57
N ALA A 80 16.19 28.32 -22.21
CA ALA A 80 16.13 29.71 -22.67
C ALA A 80 16.06 30.73 -21.51
N ASN A 81 15.72 30.27 -20.29
CA ASN A 81 15.58 31.12 -19.12
C ASN A 81 16.86 31.05 -18.26
N ALA A 82 17.46 32.21 -17.99
CA ALA A 82 18.68 32.28 -17.18
C ALA A 82 18.47 31.82 -15.73
N VAL A 83 17.32 32.15 -15.13
CA VAL A 83 17.03 31.92 -13.72
C VAL A 83 16.17 30.66 -13.51
N LEU A 84 16.44 29.91 -12.43
CA LEU A 84 15.61 28.77 -12.05
C LEU A 84 14.26 29.27 -11.54
N ASN A 85 13.18 28.75 -12.10
CA ASN A 85 11.86 29.08 -11.59
C ASN A 85 11.62 28.38 -10.24
N THR A 86 11.62 29.16 -9.15
CA THR A 86 11.37 28.69 -7.78
C THR A 86 10.02 27.98 -7.65
N LYS A 87 9.03 28.34 -8.48
CA LYS A 87 7.73 27.67 -8.51
C LYS A 87 7.85 26.18 -8.86
N HIS A 88 8.79 25.80 -9.73
CA HIS A 88 8.97 24.40 -10.11
C HIS A 88 9.66 23.60 -9.00
N VAL A 89 10.56 24.23 -8.26
CA VAL A 89 11.19 23.63 -7.07
C VAL A 89 10.13 23.38 -6.01
N MET A 90 9.28 24.36 -5.72
CA MET A 90 8.14 24.19 -4.82
C MET A 90 7.15 23.14 -5.32
N ALA A 91 6.87 23.08 -6.63
CA ALA A 91 5.99 22.08 -7.20
C ALA A 91 6.51 20.65 -7.00
N SER A 92 7.81 20.42 -7.21
CA SER A 92 8.39 19.10 -6.95
C SER A 92 8.39 18.74 -5.46
N ALA A 93 8.79 19.68 -4.60
CA ALA A 93 8.76 19.46 -3.16
C ALA A 93 7.33 19.16 -2.67
N GLY A 94 6.35 19.92 -3.15
CA GLY A 94 4.94 19.72 -2.86
C GLY A 94 4.41 18.38 -3.38
N ALA A 95 4.76 17.98 -4.61
CA ALA A 95 4.39 16.68 -5.16
C ALA A 95 4.98 15.53 -4.33
N THR A 96 6.25 15.66 -3.91
CA THR A 96 6.91 14.66 -3.07
C THR A 96 6.21 14.54 -1.72
N ALA A 97 5.99 15.67 -1.03
CA ALA A 97 5.30 15.70 0.25
C ALA A 97 3.88 15.12 0.16
N LEU A 98 3.13 15.46 -0.90
CA LEU A 98 1.79 14.93 -1.14
C LEU A 98 1.80 13.39 -1.31
N LEU A 99 2.69 12.87 -2.15
CA LEU A 99 2.77 11.41 -2.39
C LEU A 99 3.20 10.66 -1.13
N VAL A 100 4.16 11.20 -0.37
CA VAL A 100 4.56 10.63 0.92
C VAL A 100 3.39 10.65 1.92
N ALA A 101 2.64 11.76 1.99
CA ALA A 101 1.48 11.86 2.86
C ALA A 101 0.39 10.84 2.49
N LEU A 102 0.14 10.62 1.19
CA LEU A 102 -0.79 9.58 0.73
C LEU A 102 -0.36 8.18 1.17
N VAL A 103 0.93 7.85 1.01
CA VAL A 103 1.48 6.57 1.48
C VAL A 103 1.33 6.47 3.00
N ALA A 104 1.68 7.49 3.76
CA ALA A 104 1.57 7.50 5.22
C ALA A 104 0.12 7.34 5.69
N LEU A 105 -0.83 8.05 5.07
CA LEU A 105 -2.26 7.93 5.38
C LEU A 105 -2.80 6.54 5.05
N HIS A 106 -2.39 5.95 3.93
CA HIS A 106 -2.74 4.57 3.61
C HIS A 106 -2.17 3.59 4.65
N GLN A 107 -0.89 3.70 4.99
CA GLN A 107 -0.24 2.85 5.99
C GLN A 107 -0.83 3.03 7.40
N TRP A 108 -1.31 4.24 7.72
CA TRP A 108 -2.08 4.50 8.92
C TRP A 108 -3.43 3.79 8.89
N SER A 109 -4.17 3.90 7.78
CA SER A 109 -5.50 3.30 7.61
C SER A 109 -5.48 1.77 7.68
N VAL A 110 -4.42 1.12 7.19
CA VAL A 110 -4.28 -0.34 7.25
C VAL A 110 -3.68 -0.84 8.58
N GLY A 111 -3.37 0.06 9.52
CA GLY A 111 -2.87 -0.30 10.85
C GLY A 111 -1.40 -0.71 10.91
N ASN A 112 -0.59 -0.38 9.90
CA ASN A 112 0.85 -0.63 9.91
C ASN A 112 1.61 0.42 10.73
N ILE A 113 1.13 1.68 10.73
CA ILE A 113 1.73 2.79 11.49
C ILE A 113 0.82 3.19 12.67
N GLY A 114 -0.50 3.08 12.51
CA GLY A 114 -1.49 3.42 13.53
C GLY A 114 -1.77 2.26 14.51
N PRO A 115 -2.65 2.47 15.50
CA PRO A 115 -3.12 1.39 16.35
C PRO A 115 -3.77 0.30 15.50
N LYS A 116 -3.37 -0.96 15.73
CA LYS A 116 -3.97 -2.12 15.06
C LYS A 116 -5.48 -2.13 15.35
N SER A 117 -6.27 -2.47 14.33
CA SER A 117 -7.71 -2.64 14.51
C SER A 117 -7.99 -3.79 15.48
N SER A 118 -9.10 -3.73 16.23
CA SER A 118 -9.48 -4.79 17.16
C SER A 118 -9.59 -6.16 16.47
N GLY A 119 -10.07 -6.18 15.22
CA GLY A 119 -10.12 -7.38 14.39
C GLY A 119 -8.75 -7.97 14.08
N LEU A 120 -7.76 -7.13 13.74
CA LEU A 120 -6.39 -7.59 13.51
C LEU A 120 -5.74 -8.10 14.81
N VAL A 121 -5.97 -7.41 15.93
CA VAL A 121 -5.47 -7.83 17.25
C VAL A 121 -6.05 -9.19 17.65
N CYS A 122 -7.35 -9.39 17.41
CA CYS A 122 -8.05 -10.65 17.63
C CYS A 122 -7.52 -11.78 16.73
N ALA A 123 -7.36 -11.51 15.43
CA ALA A 123 -6.84 -12.49 14.47
C ALA A 123 -5.41 -12.95 14.84
N GLU A 124 -4.52 -12.01 15.16
CA GLU A 124 -3.15 -12.31 15.60
C GLU A 124 -3.13 -13.14 16.89
N PHE A 125 -4.00 -12.82 17.84
CA PHE A 125 -4.11 -13.54 19.10
C PHE A 125 -4.55 -15.00 18.86
N CYS A 126 -5.64 -15.21 18.12
CA CYS A 126 -6.16 -16.54 17.83
C CYS A 126 -5.17 -17.37 17.01
N GLN A 127 -4.53 -16.79 15.98
CA GLN A 127 -3.50 -17.47 15.21
C GLN A 127 -2.27 -17.82 16.07
N GLY A 128 -1.84 -16.92 16.95
CA GLY A 128 -0.73 -17.17 17.88
C GLY A 128 -1.00 -18.31 18.86
N LYS A 129 -2.28 -18.62 19.13
CA LYS A 129 -2.71 -19.75 19.96
C LYS A 129 -3.02 -21.02 19.15
N GLY A 130 -2.85 -21.00 17.83
CA GLY A 130 -3.05 -22.16 16.95
C GLY A 130 -4.49 -22.38 16.47
N PHE A 131 -5.37 -21.38 16.61
CA PHE A 131 -6.73 -21.46 16.09
C PHE A 131 -6.78 -21.19 14.58
N ALA A 132 -7.78 -21.74 13.90
CA ALA A 132 -7.91 -21.67 12.44
C ALA A 132 -8.49 -20.33 11.96
N GLY A 133 -9.23 -19.61 12.82
CA GLY A 133 -9.80 -18.32 12.48
C GLY A 133 -10.19 -17.49 13.69
N SER A 134 -10.73 -16.30 13.43
CA SER A 134 -11.24 -15.39 14.45
C SER A 134 -12.47 -14.65 13.94
N SER A 135 -13.42 -14.37 14.82
CA SER A 135 -14.56 -13.50 14.54
C SER A 135 -14.76 -12.47 15.65
N MET A 136 -15.32 -11.32 15.28
CA MET A 136 -15.76 -10.29 16.21
C MET A 136 -17.18 -9.88 15.84
N PRO A 137 -18.07 -9.68 16.83
CA PRO A 137 -19.40 -9.15 16.57
C PRO A 137 -19.31 -7.71 16.03
N PRO A 138 -20.33 -7.25 15.27
CA PRO A 138 -20.45 -5.85 14.87
C PRO A 138 -20.36 -4.92 16.10
N ALA A 139 -19.85 -3.71 15.90
CA ALA A 139 -19.57 -2.75 16.96
C ALA A 139 -20.85 -2.11 17.54
N ASP A 140 -21.75 -2.93 18.07
CA ASP A 140 -23.04 -2.53 18.59
C ASP A 140 -22.95 -2.30 20.11
N GLY A 141 -22.07 -1.38 20.54
CA GLY A 141 -22.03 -0.84 21.92
C GLY A 141 -21.82 -1.82 23.09
N ARG A 142 -21.74 -3.13 22.85
CA ARG A 142 -21.40 -4.16 23.84
C ARG A 142 -19.90 -4.36 23.88
N ALA A 143 -19.39 -4.86 25.00
CA ALA A 143 -17.97 -5.16 25.19
C ALA A 143 -17.43 -5.95 23.98
N ALA A 144 -16.41 -5.40 23.32
CA ALA A 144 -15.79 -6.03 22.16
C ALA A 144 -15.19 -7.38 22.61
N THR A 145 -15.74 -8.46 22.08
CA THR A 145 -15.27 -9.82 22.34
C THR A 145 -14.66 -10.40 21.07
N CYS A 146 -13.60 -11.16 21.24
CA CYS A 146 -12.88 -11.87 20.20
C CYS A 146 -13.17 -13.36 20.36
N SER A 147 -13.72 -13.98 19.31
CA SER A 147 -14.04 -15.40 19.27
C SER A 147 -13.01 -16.11 18.39
N CYS A 148 -12.23 -17.03 18.96
CA CYS A 148 -11.31 -17.88 18.23
C CYS A 148 -12.03 -19.13 17.72
N LEU A 149 -11.84 -19.44 16.43
CA LEU A 149 -12.55 -20.49 15.73
C LEU A 149 -11.67 -21.73 15.54
N ASP A 150 -12.25 -22.90 15.75
CA ASP A 150 -11.60 -24.17 15.43
C ASP A 150 -11.55 -24.42 13.90
N ALA A 151 -10.98 -25.56 13.49
CA ALA A 151 -10.87 -25.95 12.09
C ALA A 151 -12.24 -26.15 11.39
N HIS A 152 -13.33 -26.24 12.15
CA HIS A 152 -14.69 -26.37 11.65
C HIS A 152 -15.46 -25.03 11.66
N GLY A 153 -14.80 -23.93 12.02
CA GLY A 153 -15.40 -22.60 12.11
C GLY A 153 -16.30 -22.41 13.33
N GLN A 154 -16.23 -23.30 14.32
CA GLN A 154 -16.98 -23.19 15.56
C GLN A 154 -16.21 -22.39 16.60
N GLU A 155 -16.92 -21.62 17.44
CA GLU A 155 -16.31 -20.88 18.54
C GLU A 155 -15.72 -21.84 19.56
N ALA A 156 -14.39 -21.88 19.64
CA ALA A 156 -13.66 -22.71 20.60
C ALA A 156 -13.36 -21.94 21.90
N VAL A 157 -13.00 -20.66 21.76
CA VAL A 157 -12.66 -19.78 22.89
C VAL A 157 -13.18 -18.39 22.60
N LYS A 158 -13.72 -17.73 23.63
CA LYS A 158 -14.13 -16.32 23.59
C LYS A 158 -13.40 -15.54 24.68
N VAL A 159 -12.75 -14.45 24.27
CA VAL A 159 -12.00 -13.56 25.15
C VAL A 159 -12.43 -12.12 24.93
N THR A 160 -12.29 -11.29 25.95
CA THR A 160 -12.51 -9.85 25.84
C THR A 160 -11.26 -9.16 25.26
N MET A 161 -11.46 -8.03 24.60
CA MET A 161 -10.31 -7.24 24.11
C MET A 161 -9.42 -6.72 25.25
N GLU A 162 -9.96 -6.57 26.46
CA GLU A 162 -9.19 -6.17 27.65
C GLU A 162 -8.24 -7.29 28.10
N GLU A 163 -8.69 -8.54 28.11
CA GLU A 163 -7.84 -9.70 28.43
C GLU A 163 -6.68 -9.83 27.45
N ILE A 164 -6.94 -9.68 26.14
CA ILE A 164 -5.88 -9.68 25.12
C ILE A 164 -4.89 -8.52 25.36
N ALA A 165 -5.37 -7.35 25.76
CA ALA A 165 -4.52 -6.19 26.04
C ALA A 165 -3.63 -6.38 27.28
N VAL A 166 -4.11 -7.12 28.29
CA VAL A 166 -3.32 -7.48 29.48
C VAL A 166 -2.24 -8.50 29.12
N GLU A 167 -2.58 -9.55 28.36
CA GLU A 167 -1.63 -10.60 27.98
C GLU A 167 -0.48 -10.07 27.11
N ARG A 168 -0.75 -9.10 26.21
CA ARG A 168 0.30 -8.46 25.39
C ARG A 168 1.29 -7.60 26.18
N ARG A 169 1.00 -7.28 27.45
CA ARG A 169 1.88 -6.47 28.32
C ARG A 169 2.80 -7.31 29.21
N GLN A 170 2.56 -8.63 29.28
CA GLN A 170 3.38 -9.59 30.03
C GLN A 170 4.48 -10.15 29.13
#